data_AF-A0A3P7M8U5-F1
#
_entry.id   AF-A0A3P7M8U5-F1
#
_cell.length_a   1.000
_cell.length_b   1.000
_cell.length_c   1.000
_cell.angle_alpha   90.00
_cell.angle_beta   90.00
_cell.angle_gamma   90.00
#
_symmetry.space_group_name_H-M   'P 1'
#
loop_
_entity.id
_entity.type
_entity.pdbx_description
1 polymer ?
#
loop_
_entity_poly.entity_id
_entity_poly.type
_entity_poly.pdbx_seq_one_letter_code
_entity_poly.pdbx_strand_id
1 'polypeptide(L)'
;MARLLISDKLKRHLRSIYSVMPKVCKLPRSDYGSPGVFQYYFHHLEGVGKYQELRGEFCQDLRELGNIILFCQQLEIGMAQEEDLRELGNIILFCQQLEIGMAQEEVQDLLAAAAFTNVIPKPPAKSVAEQEKQLAKLEEKYSRIQLTNVVEKFGDDK
;
A
#
# COMPACT_ATOMS: atom_id res chain seq x y z
N MET A 1 -0.51 -29.34 11.15
CA MET A 1 -0.32 -30.06 9.87
C MET A 1 1.17 -30.23 9.52
N ALA A 2 1.92 -29.14 9.29
CA ALA A 2 3.35 -29.20 8.95
C ALA A 2 4.21 -30.04 9.94
N ARG A 3 3.95 -29.92 11.25
CA ARG A 3 4.67 -30.71 12.28
C ARG A 3 4.52 -32.22 12.10
N LEU A 4 3.33 -32.71 11.74
CA LEU A 4 3.08 -34.14 11.52
C LEU A 4 3.77 -34.62 10.23
N LEU A 5 3.69 -33.82 9.17
CA LEU A 5 4.32 -34.11 7.89
C LEU A 5 5.85 -34.18 8.01
N ILE A 6 6.47 -33.25 8.75
CA ILE A 6 7.92 -33.24 9.01
C ILE A 6 8.34 -34.38 9.94
N SER A 7 7.66 -34.51 11.09
CA SER A 7 8.12 -35.40 12.16
C SER A 7 7.89 -36.88 11.87
N ASP A 8 6.88 -37.19 11.05
CA ASP A 8 6.48 -38.55 10.73
C ASP A 8 6.85 -38.91 9.28
N LYS A 9 6.13 -38.39 8.30
CA LYS A 9 6.28 -38.81 6.89
C LYS A 9 7.67 -38.52 6.30
N LEU A 10 8.09 -37.25 6.29
CA LEU A 10 9.40 -36.87 5.73
C LEU A 10 10.55 -37.52 6.49
N LYS A 11 10.45 -37.60 7.83
CA LYS A 11 11.46 -38.26 8.65
C LYS A 11 11.59 -39.76 8.32
N ARG A 12 10.49 -40.45 8.05
CA ARG A 12 10.50 -41.85 7.61
C ARG A 12 11.18 -42.00 6.24
N HIS A 13 10.77 -41.23 5.23
CA HIS A 13 11.39 -41.25 3.90
C HIS A 13 12.90 -40.93 3.96
N LEU A 14 13.29 -39.90 4.72
CA LEU A 14 14.69 -39.51 4.87
C LEU A 14 15.55 -40.61 5.52
N ARG A 15 15.03 -41.32 6.53
CA ARG A 15 15.76 -42.46 7.12
C ARG A 15 15.94 -43.59 6.11
N SER A 16 14.91 -43.91 5.34
CA SER A 16 14.97 -44.94 4.30
C SER A 16 16.00 -44.57 3.22
N ILE A 17 15.96 -43.33 2.73
CA ILE A 17 16.92 -42.82 1.74
C ILE A 17 18.35 -42.80 2.31
N TYR A 18 18.52 -42.34 3.54
CA TYR A 18 19.83 -42.30 4.20
C TYR A 18 20.44 -43.69 4.36
N SER A 19 19.61 -44.72 4.58
CA SER A 19 20.08 -46.10 4.70
C SER A 19 20.65 -46.68 3.40
N VAL A 20 20.15 -46.22 2.25
CA VAL A 20 20.60 -46.65 0.91
C VAL A 20 21.62 -45.70 0.29
N MET A 21 21.95 -44.60 0.97
CA MET A 21 22.90 -43.60 0.48
C MET A 21 24.35 -44.11 0.62
N PRO A 22 25.23 -43.88 -0.38
CA PRO A 22 26.63 -44.29 -0.27
C PRO A 22 27.31 -43.55 0.90
N LYS A 23 28.08 -44.29 1.71
CA LYS A 23 28.82 -43.71 2.86
C LYS A 23 29.83 -42.64 2.44
N VAL A 24 30.39 -42.78 1.24
CA VAL A 24 31.34 -41.83 0.66
C VAL A 24 30.99 -41.67 -0.82
N CYS A 25 30.74 -40.43 -1.24
CA CYS A 25 30.61 -40.04 -2.64
C CYS A 25 31.58 -38.87 -2.85
N LYS A 26 32.70 -39.13 -3.53
CA LYS A 26 33.74 -38.11 -3.76
C LYS A 26 33.39 -37.30 -5.00
N LEU A 27 33.84 -36.05 -5.04
CA LEU A 27 33.71 -35.22 -6.22
C LEU A 27 34.73 -35.70 -7.28
N PRO A 28 34.30 -36.21 -8.45
CA PRO A 28 35.24 -36.63 -9.50
C PRO A 28 35.97 -35.42 -10.08
N ARG A 29 37.20 -35.63 -10.55
CA ARG A 29 37.99 -34.57 -11.21
C ARG A 29 37.41 -34.23 -12.59
N SER A 30 37.72 -33.02 -13.07
CA SER A 30 37.37 -32.57 -14.43
C SER A 30 37.88 -33.50 -15.54
N ASP A 31 38.98 -34.19 -15.27
CA ASP A 31 39.73 -35.01 -16.23
C ASP A 31 38.96 -36.26 -16.68
N TYR A 32 37.91 -36.66 -15.94
CA TYR A 32 37.07 -37.81 -16.26
C TYR A 32 35.99 -37.53 -17.32
N GLY A 33 35.78 -36.26 -17.69
CA GLY A 33 34.76 -35.83 -18.64
C GLY A 33 33.31 -36.04 -18.16
N SER A 34 32.35 -35.38 -18.81
CA SER A 34 30.93 -35.44 -18.40
C SER A 34 30.32 -36.86 -18.44
N PRO A 35 30.64 -37.76 -19.40
CA PRO A 35 30.06 -39.11 -19.39
C PRO A 35 30.58 -39.97 -18.24
N GLY A 36 31.87 -39.85 -17.91
CA GLY A 36 32.48 -40.58 -16.79
C GLY A 36 31.94 -40.11 -15.44
N VAL A 37 31.77 -38.80 -15.27
CA VAL A 37 31.14 -38.20 -14.08
C VAL A 37 29.68 -38.64 -13.94
N PHE A 38 28.92 -38.67 -15.04
CA PHE A 38 27.52 -39.13 -15.02
C PHE A 38 27.41 -40.60 -14.59
N GLN A 39 28.21 -41.49 -15.21
CA GLN A 39 28.22 -42.91 -14.86
C GLN A 39 28.66 -43.14 -13.40
N TYR A 40 29.62 -42.36 -12.90
CA TYR A 40 30.03 -42.39 -11.51
C TYR A 40 28.85 -42.14 -10.57
N TYR A 41 28.09 -41.05 -10.77
CA TYR A 41 26.92 -40.74 -9.94
C TYR A 41 25.78 -41.73 -10.14
N PHE A 42 25.53 -42.18 -11.37
CA PHE A 42 24.48 -43.15 -11.67
C PHE A 42 24.71 -44.46 -10.90
N HIS A 43 25.95 -44.95 -10.86
CA HIS A 43 26.29 -46.15 -10.10
C HIS A 43 26.24 -45.92 -8.58
N HIS A 44 26.78 -44.79 -8.08
CA HIS A 44 26.83 -44.52 -6.63
C HIS A 44 25.46 -44.20 -6.02
N LEU A 45 24.53 -43.64 -6.81
CA LEU A 45 23.19 -43.25 -6.38
C LEU A 45 22.11 -44.26 -6.81
N GLU A 46 22.49 -45.41 -7.37
CA GLU A 46 21.56 -46.43 -7.84
C GLU A 46 20.57 -46.87 -6.74
N GLY A 47 21.04 -47.02 -5.50
CA GLY A 47 20.21 -47.39 -4.35
C GLY A 47 19.12 -46.36 -4.04
N VAL A 48 19.41 -45.06 -4.20
CA VAL A 48 18.42 -43.98 -4.07
C VAL A 48 17.45 -44.00 -5.24
N GLY A 49 17.95 -44.23 -6.46
CA GLY A 49 17.11 -44.30 -7.67
C GLY A 49 16.11 -45.46 -7.67
N LYS A 50 16.42 -46.56 -6.98
CA LYS A 50 15.53 -47.72 -6.81
C LYS A 50 14.44 -47.50 -5.75
N TYR A 51 14.48 -46.42 -4.99
CA TYR A 51 13.46 -46.11 -3.98
C TYR A 51 12.15 -45.68 -4.65
N GLN A 52 11.16 -46.58 -4.67
CA GLN A 52 9.90 -46.43 -5.40
C GLN A 52 9.09 -45.20 -4.95
N GLU A 53 9.08 -44.92 -3.65
CA GLU A 53 8.31 -43.82 -3.05
C GLU A 53 8.96 -42.44 -3.31
N LEU A 54 10.19 -42.38 -3.85
CA LEU A 54 10.93 -41.13 -4.03
C LEU A 54 10.19 -40.14 -4.92
N ARG A 55 9.71 -40.59 -6.09
CA ARG A 55 9.08 -39.72 -7.10
C ARG A 55 7.59 -39.48 -6.83
N GLY A 56 6.94 -40.40 -6.13
CA GLY A 56 5.52 -40.32 -5.78
C GLY A 56 5.31 -39.60 -4.46
N GLU A 57 5.44 -40.34 -3.36
CA GLU A 57 5.04 -39.90 -2.02
C GLU A 57 6.00 -38.86 -1.43
N PHE A 58 7.32 -39.09 -1.54
CA PHE A 58 8.29 -38.16 -0.95
C PHE A 58 8.28 -36.79 -1.64
N CYS A 59 8.24 -36.75 -2.97
CA CYS A 59 8.08 -35.48 -3.70
C CYS A 59 6.74 -34.81 -3.42
N GLN A 60 5.67 -35.58 -3.22
CA GLN A 60 4.35 -35.02 -2.88
C GLN A 60 4.35 -34.41 -1.48
N ASP A 61 4.93 -35.08 -0.49
CA ASP A 61 5.06 -34.54 0.87
C ASP A 61 5.94 -33.28 0.90
N LEU A 62 7.03 -33.24 0.13
CA LEU A 62 7.85 -32.03 -0.03
C LEU A 62 7.07 -30.88 -0.69
N ARG A 63 6.26 -31.18 -1.71
CA ARG A 63 5.40 -30.18 -2.36
C ARG A 63 4.36 -29.64 -1.39
N GLU A 64 3.74 -30.52 -0.61
CA GLU A 64 2.76 -30.12 0.41
C GLU A 64 3.41 -29.21 1.47
N LEU A 65 4.61 -29.55 1.95
CA LEU A 65 5.37 -28.67 2.85
C LEU A 65 5.70 -27.32 2.20
N GLY A 66 6.17 -27.34 0.95
CA GLY A 66 6.47 -26.12 0.20
C GLY A 66 5.25 -25.22 0.03
N ASN A 67 4.09 -25.80 -0.28
CA ASN A 67 2.84 -25.07 -0.40
C ASN A 67 2.41 -24.43 0.93
N ILE A 68 2.60 -25.12 2.05
CA ILE A 68 2.31 -24.54 3.38
C ILE A 68 3.19 -23.31 3.63
N ILE A 69 4.49 -23.39 3.32
CA ILE A 69 5.42 -22.27 3.49
C ILE A 69 5.05 -21.10 2.58
N LEU A 70 4.83 -21.37 1.29
CA LEU A 70 4.43 -20.36 0.31
C LEU A 70 3.10 -19.69 0.69
N PHE A 71 2.15 -20.47 1.21
CA PHE A 71 0.88 -19.94 1.68
C PHE A 71 1.07 -18.99 2.86
N CYS A 72 1.86 -19.37 3.88
CA CYS A 72 2.16 -18.48 5.01
C CYS A 72 2.83 -17.19 4.55
N GLN A 73 3.81 -17.28 3.64
CA GLN A 73 4.50 -16.11 3.09
C GLN A 73 3.54 -15.21 2.30
N GLN A 74 2.69 -15.79 1.45
CA GLN A 74 1.74 -15.01 0.65
C GLN A 74 0.65 -14.36 1.50
N LEU A 75 0.23 -15.03 2.58
CA LEU A 75 -0.72 -14.49 3.55
C LEU A 75 -0.11 -13.31 4.31
N GLU A 76 1.12 -13.43 4.77
CA GLU A 76 1.85 -12.34 5.43
C GLU A 76 1.99 -11.11 4.50
N ILE A 77 2.40 -11.31 3.25
CA ILE A 77 2.48 -10.24 2.25
C ILE A 77 1.09 -9.62 2.00
N GLY A 78 0.04 -10.44 1.89
CA GLY A 78 -1.33 -9.96 1.67
C GLY A 78 -1.86 -9.10 2.82
N MET A 79 -1.63 -9.53 4.07
CA MET A 79 -2.01 -8.76 5.25
C MET A 79 -1.25 -7.44 5.38
N ALA A 80 0.06 -7.44 5.11
CA ALA A 80 0.87 -6.23 5.13
C ALA A 80 0.37 -5.20 4.09
N GLN A 81 0.03 -5.65 2.88
CA GLN A 81 -0.55 -4.79 1.85
C GLN A 81 -1.91 -4.20 2.25
N GLU A 82 -2.75 -4.97 2.95
CA GLU A 82 -4.04 -4.45 3.45
C GLU A 82 -3.83 -3.32 4.46
N GLU A 83 -2.87 -3.48 5.36
CA GLU A 83 -2.53 -2.46 6.36
C GLU A 83 -1.96 -1.20 5.71
N ASP A 84 -1.00 -1.33 4.79
CA ASP A 84 -0.40 -0.20 4.06
C ASP A 84 -1.45 0.57 3.25
N LEU A 85 -2.35 -0.12 2.54
CA LEU A 85 -3.41 0.53 1.76
C LEU A 85 -4.44 1.22 2.64
N ARG A 86 -4.76 0.65 3.80
CA ARG A 86 -5.65 1.27 4.78
C ARG A 86 -5.01 2.52 5.39
N GLU A 87 -3.73 2.47 5.76
CA GLU A 87 -2.99 3.63 6.27
C GLU A 87 -2.92 4.75 5.23
N LEU A 88 -2.58 4.41 3.98
CA LEU A 88 -2.57 5.36 2.87
C LEU A 88 -3.96 5.99 2.66
N GLY A 89 -5.02 5.19 2.66
CA GLY A 89 -6.39 5.66 2.55
C GLY A 89 -6.78 6.64 3.67
N ASN A 90 -6.40 6.32 4.91
CA ASN A 90 -6.64 7.20 6.06
C ASN A 90 -5.89 8.53 5.94
N ILE A 91 -4.64 8.52 5.48
CA ILE A 91 -3.85 9.74 5.25
C ILE A 91 -4.53 10.61 4.18
N ILE A 92 -4.98 10.02 3.08
CA ILE A 92 -5.69 10.75 2.01
C ILE A 92 -6.97 11.41 2.54
N LEU A 93 -7.79 10.66 3.28
CA LEU A 93 -9.02 11.20 3.88
C LEU A 93 -8.73 12.31 4.88
N PHE A 94 -7.68 12.18 5.69
CA PHE A 94 -7.25 13.22 6.62
C PHE A 94 -6.85 14.51 5.88
N CYS A 95 -6.01 14.40 4.85
CA CYS A 95 -5.62 15.54 4.03
C CYS A 95 -6.83 16.23 3.39
N GLN A 96 -7.77 15.46 2.84
CA GLN A 96 -8.99 16.00 2.24
C GLN A 96 -9.87 16.73 3.28
N GLN A 97 -10.03 16.17 4.48
CA GLN A 97 -10.83 16.79 5.52
C GLN A 97 -10.18 18.07 6.08
N LEU A 98 -8.85 18.10 6.14
CA LEU A 98 -8.07 19.27 6.53
C LEU A 98 -8.24 20.39 5.50
N GLU A 99 -8.11 20.09 4.21
CA GLU A 99 -8.32 21.06 3.12
C GLU A 99 -9.74 21.66 3.16
N ILE A 100 -10.77 20.82 3.35
CA ILE A 100 -12.15 21.28 3.51
C ILE A 100 -12.29 22.19 4.74
N GLY A 101 -11.65 21.84 5.86
CA GLY A 101 -11.68 22.63 7.09
C GLY A 101 -11.06 24.01 6.90
N MET A 102 -9.90 24.07 6.27
CA MET A 102 -9.23 25.34 5.94
C MET A 102 -10.08 26.20 4.98
N ALA A 103 -10.66 25.59 3.94
CA ALA A 103 -11.53 26.32 3.02
C ALA A 103 -12.77 26.90 3.72
N GLN A 104 -13.33 26.19 4.71
CA GLN A 104 -14.44 26.70 5.52
C GLN A 104 -14.01 27.89 6.40
N GLU A 105 -12.83 27.81 7.01
CA GLU A 105 -12.26 28.90 7.80
C GLU A 105 -12.01 30.14 6.93
N GLU A 106 -11.39 29.97 5.76
CA GLU A 106 -11.16 31.06 4.80
C GLU A 106 -12.47 31.71 4.33
N VAL A 107 -13.52 30.92 4.07
CA VAL A 107 -14.84 31.46 3.70
C VAL A 107 -15.44 32.27 4.85
N GLN A 108 -15.32 31.78 6.08
CA GLN A 108 -15.81 32.50 7.27
C GLN A 108 -15.08 33.85 7.43
N ASP A 109 -13.77 33.86 7.25
CA ASP A 109 -12.94 35.07 7.31
C ASP A 109 -13.32 36.06 6.20
N LEU A 110 -13.51 35.57 4.97
CA LEU A 110 -13.96 36.40 3.85
C LEU A 110 -15.35 36.99 4.09
N LEU A 111 -16.29 36.21 4.66
CA LEU A 111 -17.62 36.68 5.01
C LEU A 111 -17.58 37.75 6.10
N ALA A 112 -16.71 37.58 7.10
CA ALA A 112 -16.50 38.59 8.14
C ALA A 112 -15.86 39.87 7.57
N ALA A 113 -14.93 39.74 6.62
CA ALA A 113 -14.28 40.86 5.95
C ALA A 113 -15.17 41.58 4.93
N ALA A 114 -16.16 40.90 4.35
CA ALA A 114 -17.00 41.40 3.25
C ALA A 114 -17.63 42.78 3.52
N ALA A 115 -18.01 43.04 4.76
CA ALA A 115 -18.60 44.33 5.18
C ALA A 115 -17.65 45.53 4.99
N PHE A 116 -16.34 45.28 5.06
CA PHE A 116 -15.30 46.31 4.98
C PHE A 116 -14.63 46.39 3.61
N THR A 117 -14.72 45.32 2.81
CA THR A 117 -14.04 45.16 1.51
C THR A 117 -14.93 45.41 0.29
N ASN A 118 -16.11 46.02 0.49
CA ASN A 118 -17.08 46.33 -0.56
C ASN A 118 -17.64 45.09 -1.31
N VAL A 119 -17.72 43.94 -0.62
CA VAL A 119 -18.34 42.73 -1.18
C VAL A 119 -19.79 42.65 -0.69
N ILE A 120 -20.71 43.19 -1.48
CA ILE A 120 -22.13 43.29 -1.11
C ILE A 120 -22.93 42.14 -1.76
N PRO A 121 -23.67 41.33 -0.99
CA PRO A 121 -24.56 40.31 -1.54
C PRO A 121 -25.62 40.90 -2.47
N LYS A 122 -25.94 40.20 -3.55
CA LYS A 122 -26.94 40.64 -4.53
C LYS A 122 -28.34 40.71 -3.89
N PRO A 123 -29.03 41.87 -3.93
CA PRO A 123 -30.36 42.00 -3.36
C PRO A 123 -31.41 41.22 -4.18
N PRO A 124 -32.49 40.73 -3.54
CA PRO A 124 -33.58 40.07 -4.25
C PRO A 124 -34.37 41.08 -5.10
N ALA A 125 -34.47 40.86 -6.41
CA ALA A 125 -35.18 41.75 -7.34
C ALA A 125 -35.90 40.96 -8.43
N LYS A 126 -36.99 41.54 -8.99
CA LYS A 126 -37.77 40.91 -10.06
C LYS A 126 -37.18 41.13 -11.45
N SER A 127 -36.31 42.13 -11.62
CA SER A 127 -35.63 42.45 -12.87
C SER A 127 -34.18 42.87 -12.60
N VAL A 128 -33.30 42.66 -13.58
CA VAL A 128 -31.87 43.02 -13.49
C VAL A 128 -31.67 44.52 -13.25
N ALA A 129 -32.43 45.36 -13.97
CA ALA A 129 -32.34 46.83 -13.83
C ALA A 129 -32.75 47.32 -12.43
N GLU A 130 -33.74 46.66 -11.80
CA GLU A 130 -34.13 46.96 -10.44
C GLU A 130 -33.06 46.51 -9.43
N GLN A 131 -32.39 45.39 -9.71
CA GLN A 131 -31.32 44.86 -8.87
C GLN A 131 -30.10 45.79 -8.82
N GLU A 132 -29.64 46.29 -9.98
CA GLU A 132 -28.52 47.23 -10.07
C GLU A 132 -28.80 48.53 -9.32
N LYS A 133 -30.02 49.07 -9.45
CA LYS A 133 -30.42 50.29 -8.74
C LYS A 133 -30.46 50.08 -7.23
N GLN A 134 -30.88 48.90 -6.77
CA GLN A 134 -30.86 48.57 -5.34
C GLN A 134 -29.43 48.35 -4.83
N LEU A 135 -28.56 47.74 -5.63
CA LEU A 135 -27.16 47.53 -5.29
C LEU A 135 -26.42 48.86 -5.12
N ALA A 136 -26.58 49.80 -6.06
CA ALA A 136 -25.99 51.15 -5.97
C ALA A 136 -26.41 51.90 -4.70
N LYS A 137 -27.67 51.74 -4.26
CA LYS A 137 -28.13 52.31 -2.97
C LYS A 137 -27.47 51.66 -1.76
N LEU A 138 -27.22 50.35 -1.81
CA LEU A 138 -26.52 49.65 -0.74
C LEU A 138 -25.05 50.06 -0.68
N GLU A 139 -24.37 50.19 -1.82
CA GLU A 139 -22.99 50.69 -1.91
C GLU A 139 -22.86 52.08 -1.29
N GLU A 140 -23.77 53.00 -1.62
CA GLU A 140 -23.80 54.33 -1.01
C GLU A 140 -24.00 54.26 0.52
N LYS A 141 -24.94 53.42 0.98
CA LYS A 141 -25.25 53.24 2.41
C LYS A 141 -24.05 52.70 3.20
N TYR A 142 -23.30 51.76 2.63
CA TYR A 142 -22.16 51.11 3.30
C TYR A 142 -20.80 51.76 3.00
N SER A 143 -20.75 52.81 2.16
CA SER A 143 -19.53 53.55 1.85
C SER A 143 -18.74 54.05 3.07
N ARG A 144 -19.41 54.28 4.21
CA ARG A 144 -18.82 54.80 5.46
C ARG A 144 -18.03 53.77 6.26
N ILE A 145 -18.27 52.49 6.03
CA ILE A 145 -17.61 51.38 6.75
C ILE A 145 -16.52 50.72 5.90
N GLN A 146 -16.35 51.14 4.64
CA GLN A 146 -15.29 50.63 3.77
C GLN A 146 -13.92 51.06 4.31
N LEU A 147 -13.09 50.08 4.67
CA LEU A 147 -11.86 50.32 5.43
C LEU A 147 -10.88 51.23 4.67
N THR A 148 -10.69 50.96 3.37
CA THR A 148 -9.78 51.75 2.50
C THR A 148 -10.16 53.23 2.48
N ASN A 149 -11.44 53.53 2.25
CA ASN A 149 -11.95 54.90 2.19
C ASN A 149 -11.83 55.63 3.53
N VAL A 150 -11.97 54.91 4.64
CA VAL A 150 -11.85 55.49 5.98
C VAL A 150 -10.38 55.79 6.29
N VAL A 151 -9.47 54.86 6.00
CA VAL A 151 -8.02 55.04 6.20
C VAL A 151 -7.49 56.15 5.29
N GLU A 152 -7.90 56.23 4.03
CA GLU A 152 -7.49 57.31 3.12
C GLU A 152 -7.95 58.70 3.60
N LYS A 153 -9.08 58.78 4.31
CA LYS A 153 -9.63 60.06 4.79
C LYS A 153 -9.09 60.51 6.14
N PHE A 154 -8.74 59.57 7.01
CA PHE A 154 -8.45 59.84 8.43
C PHE A 154 -7.15 59.20 8.93
N GLY A 155 -6.45 58.44 8.10
CA GLY A 155 -5.16 57.83 8.44
C GLY A 155 -4.03 58.85 8.46
N ASP A 156 -3.06 58.63 9.35
CA ASP A 156 -1.82 59.40 9.43
C ASP A 156 -0.73 58.72 8.58
N ASP A 157 0.01 59.49 7.78
CA ASP A 157 1.14 59.02 6.96
C ASP A 157 2.42 58.82 7.80
N LYS A 158 2.39 57.93 8.79
CA LYS A 158 3.59 57.55 9.57
C LYS A 158 4.21 56.25 9.09
#